data_AF-A0AAV5U6X2-F1
#
_entry.id   AF-A0AAV5U6X2-F1
#
_cell.length_a   1.000
_cell.length_b   1.000
_cell.length_c   1.000
_cell.angle_alpha   90.00
_cell.angle_beta   90.00
_cell.angle_gamma   90.00
#
_symmetry.space_group_name_H-M   'P 1'
#
loop_
_entity.id
_entity.type
_entity.pdbx_description
1 polymer ?
#
loop_
_entity_poly.entity_id
_entity_poly.type
_entity_poly.pdbx_seq_one_letter_code
_entity_poly.pdbx_strand_id
1 'polypeptide(L)'
;VLLCPPAWFYFSLPLDSRIGRAPIIKFVCHIVSHIYFTILLTTVVLNITHKMYEVTSVMPNPVEWLLLLWLSGNLVSELTNVGGGSGLGIVKVLILVLAAAAIAVHVLAFMLPYLFFPQLDNEEKLHFARTMLYLKNQLFAFALLFAFVEFLDFLTVHHLFGPWAIIIRDLMYDLTRFLVILMLFVAGFTLHVTSIFQPAYQPVDEDSAELMRLSSPEQTLEMLFFSLFGLVEPDSMPPLHLVPEFSKIILKLIFGIYMMVTLIVLINLLIAMMSDTYQRIQAQSDKEWKFGRAILIRQMNKRSATPSPINMLTKLLVVLK
;
A
#
# COMPACT_ATOMS: atom_id res chain seq x y z
N VAL A 1 9.29 23.20 -16.93
CA VAL A 1 10.76 23.38 -17.02
C VAL A 1 11.52 22.37 -16.16
N LEU A 2 11.25 22.28 -14.84
CA LEU A 2 11.95 21.33 -13.95
C LEU A 2 11.56 19.85 -14.17
N LEU A 3 10.51 19.53 -14.93
CA LEU A 3 10.21 18.15 -15.35
C LEU A 3 11.11 17.69 -16.52
N CYS A 4 11.88 18.59 -17.13
CA CYS A 4 12.84 18.23 -18.15
C CYS A 4 14.09 17.65 -17.47
N PRO A 5 14.52 16.42 -17.82
CA PRO A 5 15.63 15.75 -17.13
C PRO A 5 16.93 16.58 -17.03
N PRO A 6 17.36 17.34 -18.07
CA PRO A 6 18.58 18.15 -17.97
C PRO A 6 18.45 19.31 -16.98
N ALA A 7 17.29 19.97 -16.93
CA ALA A 7 17.04 21.06 -16.01
C ALA A 7 16.97 20.53 -14.57
N TRP A 8 16.26 19.43 -14.33
CA TRP A 8 16.20 18.80 -13.01
C TRP A 8 17.58 18.40 -12.50
N PHE A 9 18.40 17.78 -13.36
CA PHE A 9 19.76 17.36 -13.00
C PHE A 9 20.63 18.57 -12.61
N TYR A 10 20.57 19.66 -13.38
CA TYR A 10 21.32 20.89 -13.09
C TYR A 10 20.96 21.50 -11.73
N PHE A 11 19.67 21.61 -11.40
CA PHE A 11 19.22 22.18 -10.12
C PHE A 11 19.39 21.24 -8.92
N SER A 12 19.52 19.94 -9.17
CA SER A 12 19.72 18.92 -8.14
C SER A 12 21.17 18.73 -7.72
N LEU A 13 22.13 19.22 -8.53
CA LEU A 13 23.54 19.22 -8.16
C LEU A 13 23.83 20.30 -7.11
N PRO A 14 24.82 20.08 -6.22
CA PRO A 14 25.23 21.06 -5.20
C PRO A 14 26.05 22.20 -5.83
N LEU A 15 25.53 22.81 -6.90
CA LEU A 15 26.10 23.99 -7.53
C LEU A 15 25.75 25.22 -6.69
N ASP A 16 26.73 26.07 -6.44
CA ASP A 16 26.61 27.19 -5.50
C ASP A 16 25.87 28.41 -6.11
N SER A 17 24.70 28.13 -6.70
CA SER A 17 23.82 29.11 -7.31
C SER A 17 22.85 29.69 -6.27
N ARG A 18 22.55 31.00 -6.38
CA ARG A 18 21.57 31.67 -5.51
C ARG A 18 20.17 31.04 -5.58
N ILE A 19 19.82 30.46 -6.73
CA ILE A 19 18.52 29.83 -7.00
C ILE A 19 18.43 28.44 -6.35
N GLY A 20 19.50 27.63 -6.38
CA GLY A 20 19.54 26.29 -5.76
C GLY A 20 19.45 26.31 -4.23
N ARG A 21 19.74 27.44 -3.59
CA ARG A 21 19.60 27.62 -2.14
C ARG A 21 18.14 27.85 -1.70
N ALA A 22 17.23 28.18 -2.62
CA ALA A 22 15.83 28.46 -2.28
C ALA A 22 15.06 27.18 -1.89
N PRO A 23 14.35 27.14 -0.73
CA PRO A 23 13.64 25.95 -0.25
C PRO A 23 12.60 25.40 -1.24
N ILE A 24 11.94 26.29 -1.97
CA ILE A 24 10.95 25.91 -2.98
C ILE A 24 11.58 25.11 -4.12
N ILE A 25 12.81 25.46 -4.54
CA ILE A 25 13.51 24.76 -5.62
C ILE A 25 13.94 23.37 -5.13
N LYS A 26 14.48 23.27 -3.91
CA LYS A 26 14.81 21.98 -3.29
C LYS A 26 13.58 21.07 -3.20
N PHE A 27 12.46 21.64 -2.74
CA PHE A 27 11.18 20.93 -2.64
C PHE A 27 10.71 20.41 -4.00
N VAL A 28 10.74 21.23 -5.05
CA VAL A 28 10.38 20.81 -6.40
C VAL A 28 11.33 19.74 -6.94
N CYS A 29 12.64 19.82 -6.67
CA CYS A 29 13.60 18.78 -7.07
C CYS A 29 13.30 17.43 -6.41
N HIS A 30 12.89 17.43 -5.14
CA HIS A 30 12.42 16.23 -4.44
C HIS A 30 11.11 15.69 -5.01
N ILE A 31 10.14 16.54 -5.36
CA ILE A 31 8.91 16.11 -6.03
C ILE A 31 9.21 15.46 -7.37
N VAL A 32 10.02 16.12 -8.22
CA VAL A 32 10.35 15.62 -9.55
C VAL A 32 11.11 14.28 -9.46
N SER A 33 12.01 14.15 -8.50
CA SER A 33 12.67 12.87 -8.18
C SER A 33 11.65 11.76 -7.83
N HIS A 34 10.65 12.07 -7.00
CA HIS A 34 9.60 11.13 -6.62
C HIS A 34 8.68 10.76 -7.79
N ILE A 35 8.41 11.70 -8.70
CA ILE A 35 7.70 11.43 -9.96
C ILE A 35 8.50 10.44 -10.80
N TYR A 36 9.81 10.67 -11.00
CA TYR A 36 10.64 9.72 -11.74
C TYR A 36 10.70 8.34 -11.06
N PHE A 37 10.83 8.31 -9.73
CA PHE A 37 10.79 7.07 -8.96
C PHE A 37 9.47 6.30 -9.20
N THR A 38 8.33 6.98 -9.11
CA THR A 38 7.01 6.38 -9.34
C THR A 38 6.85 5.88 -10.78
N ILE A 39 7.35 6.61 -11.78
CA ILE A 39 7.34 6.18 -13.18
C ILE A 39 8.21 4.94 -13.39
N LEU A 40 9.41 4.91 -12.81
CA LEU A 40 10.30 3.74 -12.88
C LEU A 40 9.67 2.52 -12.21
N LEU A 41 9.12 2.70 -11.01
CA LEU A 41 8.45 1.64 -10.27
C LEU A 41 7.23 1.11 -11.04
N THR A 42 6.44 1.99 -11.66
CA THR A 42 5.32 1.60 -12.54
C THR A 42 5.80 0.79 -13.74
N THR A 43 6.91 1.20 -14.35
CA THR A 43 7.49 0.51 -15.52
C THR A 43 7.93 -0.92 -15.18
N VAL A 44 8.52 -1.11 -13.99
CA VAL A 44 8.94 -2.44 -13.48
C VAL A 44 7.71 -3.28 -13.10
N VAL A 45 6.77 -2.73 -12.33
CA VAL A 45 5.57 -3.46 -11.86
C VAL A 45 4.71 -3.93 -13.04
N LEU A 46 4.48 -3.08 -14.04
CA LEU A 46 3.68 -3.41 -15.21
C LEU A 46 4.45 -4.17 -16.30
N ASN A 47 5.76 -4.42 -16.10
CA ASN A 47 6.61 -5.16 -17.03
C ASN A 47 6.53 -4.62 -18.48
N ILE A 48 6.52 -3.29 -18.62
CA ILE A 48 6.29 -2.61 -19.92
C ILE A 48 7.40 -2.95 -20.93
N THR A 49 8.64 -3.12 -20.48
CA THR A 49 9.79 -3.36 -21.35
C THR A 49 10.00 -4.83 -21.69
N HIS A 50 9.81 -5.71 -20.70
CA HIS A 50 10.03 -7.16 -20.85
C HIS A 50 8.92 -7.91 -20.14
N LYS A 51 8.13 -8.67 -20.91
CA LYS A 51 7.00 -9.44 -20.35
C LYS A 51 7.52 -10.63 -19.55
N MET A 52 6.87 -10.92 -18.41
CA MET A 52 7.33 -11.97 -17.48
C MET A 52 7.42 -13.37 -18.10
N TYR A 53 6.57 -13.70 -19.09
CA TYR A 53 6.59 -15.01 -19.74
C TYR A 53 7.75 -15.20 -20.74
N GLU A 54 8.39 -14.11 -21.18
CA GLU A 54 9.52 -14.13 -22.12
C GLU A 54 10.87 -14.17 -21.38
N VAL A 55 10.86 -14.15 -20.04
CA VAL A 55 12.07 -14.17 -19.22
C VAL A 55 12.76 -15.51 -19.36
N THR A 56 13.98 -15.47 -19.89
CA THR A 56 14.90 -16.61 -20.09
C THR A 56 16.00 -16.66 -19.03
N SER A 57 16.25 -15.57 -18.30
CA SER A 57 17.22 -15.51 -17.21
C SER A 57 16.70 -14.66 -16.05
N VAL A 58 17.12 -14.98 -14.83
CA VAL A 58 16.73 -14.26 -13.59
C VAL A 58 17.53 -12.95 -13.41
N MET A 59 18.40 -12.59 -14.37
CA MET A 59 19.23 -11.40 -14.28
C MET A 59 18.37 -10.12 -14.29
N PRO A 60 18.66 -9.14 -13.41
CA PRO A 60 17.89 -7.92 -13.38
C PRO A 60 18.02 -7.12 -14.68
N ASN A 61 16.91 -6.59 -15.16
CA ASN A 61 16.88 -5.75 -16.35
C ASN A 61 17.57 -4.40 -16.10
N PRO A 62 18.05 -3.69 -17.13
CA PRO A 62 18.64 -2.36 -16.96
C PRO A 62 17.73 -1.36 -16.22
N VAL A 63 16.42 -1.47 -16.42
CA VAL A 63 15.42 -0.65 -15.70
C VAL A 63 15.37 -0.99 -14.21
N GLU A 64 15.56 -2.26 -13.84
CA GLU A 64 15.61 -2.69 -12.44
C GLU A 64 16.89 -2.22 -11.76
N TRP A 65 18.03 -2.25 -12.46
CA TRP A 65 19.27 -1.63 -11.98
C TRP A 65 19.11 -0.13 -11.74
N LEU A 66 18.40 0.55 -12.64
CA LEU A 66 18.08 1.96 -12.46
C LEU A 66 17.16 2.19 -11.26
N LEU A 67 16.13 1.35 -11.07
CA LEU A 67 15.25 1.40 -9.90
C LEU A 67 16.04 1.17 -8.59
N LEU A 68 16.96 0.22 -8.57
CA LEU A 68 17.83 -0.06 -7.42
C LEU A 68 18.65 1.17 -7.01
N LEU A 69 19.15 1.94 -7.98
CA LEU A 69 19.87 3.18 -7.71
C LEU A 69 18.98 4.23 -7.03
N TRP A 70 17.71 4.35 -7.45
CA TRP A 70 16.74 5.23 -6.79
C TRP A 70 16.37 4.75 -5.39
N LEU A 71 16.18 3.44 -5.21
CA LEU A 71 15.88 2.82 -3.91
C LEU A 71 17.04 3.01 -2.92
N SER A 72 18.28 2.83 -3.36
CA SER A 72 19.46 3.07 -2.52
C SER A 72 19.59 4.55 -2.13
N GLY A 73 19.32 5.46 -3.06
CA GLY A 73 19.27 6.89 -2.77
C GLY A 73 18.18 7.26 -1.76
N ASN A 74 17.00 6.64 -1.86
CA ASN A 74 15.90 6.84 -0.90
C ASN A 74 16.26 6.27 0.48
N LEU A 75 16.84 5.07 0.54
CA LEU A 75 17.33 4.46 1.78
C LEU A 75 18.35 5.36 2.48
N VAL A 76 19.34 5.85 1.75
CA VAL A 76 20.38 6.72 2.30
C VAL A 76 19.80 8.06 2.76
N SER A 77 18.82 8.61 2.03
CA SER A 77 18.12 9.82 2.45
C SER A 77 17.37 9.62 3.76
N GLU A 78 16.75 8.46 3.97
CA GLU A 78 16.02 8.15 5.21
C GLU A 78 16.99 7.94 6.38
N LEU A 79 18.05 7.16 6.18
CA LEU A 79 19.09 6.91 7.19
C LEU A 79 19.88 8.17 7.59
N THR A 80 20.00 9.16 6.70
CA THR A 80 20.69 10.43 7.03
C THR A 80 19.79 11.38 7.80
N ASN A 81 18.47 11.27 7.67
CA ASN A 81 17.49 12.19 8.26
C ASN A 81 16.79 11.60 9.50
N VAL A 82 17.44 10.68 10.22
CA VAL A 82 16.91 10.06 11.44
C VAL A 82 16.56 11.15 12.46
N GLY A 83 15.27 11.31 12.75
CA GLY A 83 14.74 12.32 13.67
C GLY A 83 14.09 13.56 13.02
N GLY A 84 13.97 13.61 11.69
CA GLY A 84 13.40 14.74 10.94
C GLY A 84 12.12 14.47 10.16
N GLY A 85 11.41 13.37 10.44
CA GLY A 85 10.26 12.93 9.65
C GLY A 85 9.15 13.98 9.51
N SER A 86 8.70 14.22 8.28
CA SER A 86 7.36 14.80 8.03
C SER A 86 6.30 13.84 8.56
N GLY A 87 5.06 14.32 8.74
CA GLY A 87 3.94 13.53 9.28
C GLY A 87 3.66 12.19 8.57
N LEU A 88 4.11 11.98 7.33
CA LEU A 88 4.00 10.70 6.60
C LEU A 88 5.32 9.92 6.49
N GLY A 89 6.30 10.16 7.37
CA GLY A 89 7.59 9.44 7.36
C GLY A 89 7.45 7.92 7.42
N ILE A 90 6.41 7.41 8.09
CA ILE A 90 6.09 5.97 8.16
C ILE A 90 5.87 5.39 6.76
N VAL A 91 5.22 6.13 5.85
CA VAL A 91 4.96 5.67 4.48
C VAL A 91 6.27 5.45 3.72
N LYS A 92 7.26 6.33 3.91
CA LYS A 92 8.58 6.22 3.26
C LYS A 92 9.34 4.98 3.73
N VAL A 93 9.31 4.75 5.05
CA VAL A 93 9.88 3.53 5.64
C VAL A 93 9.17 2.28 5.11
N LEU A 94 7.84 2.31 5.01
CA LEU A 94 7.06 1.19 4.49
C LEU A 94 7.39 0.86 3.03
N ILE A 95 7.52 1.88 2.16
CA ILE A 95 7.98 1.71 0.77
C ILE A 95 9.35 1.03 0.74
N LEU A 96 10.30 1.48 1.57
CA LEU A 96 11.64 0.91 1.63
C LEU A 96 11.65 -0.54 2.15
N VAL A 97 10.82 -0.87 3.15
CA VAL A 97 10.69 -2.23 3.69
C VAL A 97 10.10 -3.17 2.62
N LEU A 98 9.03 -2.77 1.95
CA LEU A 98 8.42 -3.55 0.87
C LEU A 98 9.38 -3.73 -0.31
N ALA A 99 10.12 -2.68 -0.67
CA ALA A 99 11.13 -2.75 -1.71
C ALA A 99 12.31 -3.66 -1.32
N ALA A 100 12.75 -3.62 -0.06
CA ALA A 100 13.79 -4.52 0.44
C ALA A 100 13.33 -5.98 0.43
N ALA A 101 12.07 -6.25 0.81
CA ALA A 101 11.48 -7.58 0.71
C ALA A 101 11.40 -8.06 -0.75
N ALA A 102 11.01 -7.18 -1.69
CA ALA A 102 11.01 -7.51 -3.11
C ALA A 102 12.41 -7.87 -3.64
N ILE A 103 13.43 -7.08 -3.27
CA ILE A 103 14.83 -7.37 -3.62
C ILE A 103 15.27 -8.71 -3.02
N ALA A 104 14.92 -9.00 -1.77
CA ALA A 104 15.21 -10.28 -1.14
C ALA A 104 14.54 -11.46 -1.89
N VAL A 105 13.28 -11.32 -2.31
CA VAL A 105 12.58 -12.31 -3.14
C VAL A 105 13.29 -12.51 -4.48
N HIS A 106 13.80 -11.46 -5.12
CA HIS A 106 14.59 -11.58 -6.35
C HIS A 106 15.89 -12.35 -6.12
N VAL A 107 16.63 -12.05 -5.05
CA VAL A 107 17.86 -12.78 -4.69
C VAL A 107 17.55 -14.25 -4.39
N LEU A 108 16.46 -14.54 -3.68
CA LEU A 108 15.99 -15.89 -3.42
C LEU A 108 15.59 -16.63 -4.71
N ALA A 109 14.99 -15.93 -5.68
CA ALA A 109 14.67 -16.50 -6.99
C ALA A 109 15.91 -17.00 -7.73
N PHE A 110 17.06 -16.36 -7.52
CA PHE A 110 18.35 -16.78 -8.07
C PHE A 110 18.98 -17.93 -7.27
N MET A 111 18.93 -17.86 -5.93
CA MET A 111 19.66 -18.78 -5.05
C MET A 111 18.93 -20.10 -4.79
N LEU A 112 17.62 -20.09 -4.55
CA LEU A 112 16.86 -21.28 -4.13
C LEU A 112 16.87 -22.43 -5.15
N PRO A 113 16.67 -22.20 -6.46
CA PRO A 113 16.66 -23.29 -7.44
C PRO A 113 17.99 -24.04 -7.52
N TYR A 114 19.10 -23.35 -7.28
CA TYR A 114 20.43 -23.95 -7.35
C TYR A 114 20.83 -24.65 -6.04
N LEU A 115 20.43 -24.09 -4.89
CA LEU A 115 20.80 -24.63 -3.58
C LEU A 115 19.93 -25.81 -3.11
N PHE A 116 18.61 -25.71 -3.27
CA PHE A 116 17.67 -26.68 -2.69
C PHE A 116 17.10 -27.65 -3.71
N PHE A 117 17.13 -27.28 -4.99
CA PHE A 117 16.54 -28.09 -6.06
C PHE A 117 17.52 -28.38 -7.21
N PRO A 118 18.74 -28.86 -6.93
CA PRO A 118 19.71 -29.12 -8.00
C PRO A 118 19.23 -30.17 -9.00
N GLN A 119 18.34 -31.10 -8.59
CA GLN A 119 17.82 -32.19 -9.42
C GLN A 119 16.73 -31.77 -10.42
N LEU A 120 16.10 -30.59 -10.27
CA LEU A 120 15.05 -30.13 -11.18
C LEU A 120 15.64 -29.79 -12.57
N ASP A 121 14.84 -29.98 -13.61
CA ASP A 121 15.23 -29.55 -14.96
C ASP A 121 15.26 -28.01 -15.06
N ASN A 122 15.96 -27.49 -16.05
CA ASN A 122 16.13 -26.05 -16.25
C ASN A 122 14.78 -25.34 -16.47
N GLU A 123 13.81 -25.98 -17.11
CA GLU A 123 12.47 -25.41 -17.32
C GLU A 123 11.67 -25.28 -16.02
N GLU A 124 11.75 -26.29 -15.13
CA GLU A 124 11.07 -26.27 -13.83
C GLU A 124 11.70 -25.23 -12.90
N LYS A 125 13.03 -25.11 -12.91
CA LYS A 125 13.76 -24.05 -12.20
C LYS A 125 13.35 -22.66 -12.69
N LEU A 126 13.18 -22.50 -14.00
CA LEU A 126 12.72 -21.24 -14.59
C LEU A 126 11.27 -20.93 -14.23
N HIS A 127 10.39 -21.93 -14.20
CA HIS A 127 9.01 -21.76 -13.75
C HIS A 127 8.95 -21.27 -12.29
N PHE A 128 9.70 -21.90 -11.39
CA PHE A 128 9.81 -21.44 -10.01
C PHE A 128 10.34 -20.01 -9.90
N ALA A 129 11.39 -19.69 -10.66
CA ALA A 129 11.94 -18.33 -10.69
C ALA A 129 10.91 -17.30 -11.19
N ARG A 130 10.07 -17.65 -12.18
CA ARG A 130 8.97 -16.78 -12.65
C ARG A 130 7.93 -16.53 -11.57
N THR A 131 7.56 -17.54 -10.78
CA THR A 131 6.66 -17.37 -9.63
C THR A 131 7.24 -16.40 -8.59
N MET A 132 8.54 -16.52 -8.28
CA MET A 132 9.22 -15.60 -7.36
C MET A 132 9.32 -14.17 -7.93
N LEU A 133 9.60 -14.02 -9.22
CA LEU A 133 9.61 -12.71 -9.88
C LEU A 133 8.23 -12.07 -9.92
N TYR A 134 7.15 -12.86 -10.04
CA TYR A 134 5.78 -12.38 -9.89
C TYR A 134 5.53 -11.87 -8.47
N LEU A 135 5.93 -12.62 -7.44
CA LEU A 135 5.81 -12.19 -6.04
C LEU A 135 6.58 -10.88 -5.77
N LYS A 136 7.81 -10.77 -6.29
CA LYS A 136 8.60 -9.52 -6.28
C LYS A 136 7.80 -8.36 -6.88
N ASN A 137 7.19 -8.56 -8.04
CA ASN A 137 6.40 -7.52 -8.71
C ASN A 137 5.16 -7.13 -7.90
N GLN A 138 4.50 -8.07 -7.20
CA GLN A 138 3.39 -7.74 -6.29
C GLN A 138 3.84 -6.93 -5.08
N LEU A 139 4.99 -7.24 -4.48
CA LEU A 139 5.57 -6.44 -3.41
C LEU A 139 5.92 -5.01 -3.89
N PHE A 140 6.48 -4.88 -5.10
CA PHE A 140 6.68 -3.57 -5.71
C PHE A 140 5.36 -2.85 -6.06
N ALA A 141 4.29 -3.57 -6.39
CA ALA A 141 2.97 -2.98 -6.61
C ALA A 141 2.39 -2.38 -5.32
N PHE A 142 2.55 -3.06 -4.18
CA PHE A 142 2.22 -2.46 -2.88
C PHE A 142 3.10 -1.24 -2.58
N ALA A 143 4.40 -1.30 -2.86
CA ALA A 143 5.28 -0.14 -2.71
C ALA A 143 4.84 1.03 -3.61
N LEU A 144 4.34 0.74 -4.81
CA LEU A 144 3.81 1.75 -5.75
C LEU A 144 2.54 2.41 -5.21
N LEU A 145 1.64 1.64 -4.61
CA LEU A 145 0.45 2.17 -3.96
C LEU A 145 0.83 3.18 -2.86
N PHE A 146 1.78 2.83 -2.00
CA PHE A 146 2.27 3.74 -0.96
C PHE A 146 3.06 4.93 -1.53
N ALA A 147 3.79 4.75 -2.65
CA ALA A 147 4.43 5.86 -3.34
C ALA A 147 3.41 6.89 -3.86
N PHE A 148 2.21 6.46 -4.26
CA PHE A 148 1.11 7.37 -4.56
C PHE A 148 0.59 8.10 -3.31
N VAL A 149 0.46 7.40 -2.18
CA VAL A 149 0.08 8.02 -0.90
C VAL A 149 1.10 9.09 -0.47
N GLU A 150 2.39 8.90 -0.75
CA GLU A 150 3.42 9.91 -0.46
C GLU A 150 3.18 11.24 -1.22
N PHE A 151 2.48 11.25 -2.35
CA PHE A 151 2.10 12.52 -3.01
C PHE A 151 1.24 13.42 -2.12
N LEU A 152 0.49 12.86 -1.17
CA LEU A 152 -0.26 13.65 -0.19
C LEU A 152 0.66 14.55 0.64
N ASP A 153 1.87 14.08 0.99
CA ASP A 153 2.89 14.87 1.70
C ASP A 153 3.27 16.12 0.90
N PHE A 154 3.47 15.96 -0.42
CA PHE A 154 3.78 17.09 -1.30
C PHE A 154 2.61 18.05 -1.49
N LEU A 155 1.39 17.51 -1.62
CA LEU A 155 0.17 18.33 -1.74
C LEU A 155 -0.08 19.17 -0.49
N THR A 156 0.40 18.76 0.69
CA THR A 156 0.21 19.53 1.93
C THR A 156 0.82 20.94 1.89
N VAL A 157 1.78 21.20 0.98
CA VAL A 157 2.38 22.54 0.81
C VAL A 157 1.41 23.51 0.17
N HIS A 158 0.49 23.00 -0.66
CA HIS A 158 -0.47 23.81 -1.37
C HIS A 158 -1.57 24.31 -0.44
N HIS A 159 -1.95 25.58 -0.57
CA HIS A 159 -2.95 26.21 0.30
C HIS A 159 -4.35 25.59 0.24
N LEU A 160 -4.72 25.02 -0.91
CA LEU A 160 -6.00 24.31 -1.03
C LEU A 160 -5.97 22.92 -0.39
N PHE A 161 -4.86 22.18 -0.52
CA PHE A 161 -4.81 20.76 -0.11
C PHE A 161 -4.24 20.55 1.29
N GLY A 162 -3.47 21.51 1.80
CA GLY A 162 -2.84 21.47 3.11
C GLY A 162 -3.81 21.29 4.28
N PRO A 163 -4.80 22.19 4.46
CA PRO A 163 -5.80 22.04 5.52
C PRO A 163 -6.60 20.73 5.40
N TRP A 164 -6.91 20.31 4.17
CA TRP A 164 -7.62 19.05 3.90
C TRP A 164 -6.81 17.83 4.34
N ALA A 165 -5.49 17.83 4.09
CA ALA A 165 -4.62 16.73 4.53
C ALA A 165 -4.54 16.61 6.07
N ILE A 166 -4.66 17.72 6.81
CA ILE A 166 -4.74 17.71 8.28
C ILE A 166 -6.07 17.11 8.73
N ILE A 167 -7.17 17.58 8.16
CA ILE A 167 -8.50 17.05 8.48
C ILE A 167 -8.58 15.54 8.21
N ILE A 168 -8.11 15.09 7.04
CA ILE A 168 -8.09 13.67 6.68
C ILE A 168 -7.28 12.85 7.68
N ARG A 169 -6.12 13.34 8.12
CA ARG A 169 -5.27 12.63 9.09
C ARG A 169 -6.02 12.36 10.40
N ASP A 170 -6.67 13.38 10.94
CA ASP A 170 -7.38 13.25 12.20
C ASP A 170 -8.63 12.37 12.08
N LEU A 171 -9.34 12.50 10.97
CA LEU A 171 -10.46 11.63 10.62
C LEU A 171 -10.04 10.15 10.46
N MET A 172 -8.83 9.87 9.96
CA MET A 172 -8.32 8.50 9.87
C MET A 172 -8.10 7.84 11.23
N TYR A 173 -7.77 8.61 12.28
CA TYR A 173 -7.66 8.05 13.63
C TYR A 173 -9.03 7.63 14.18
N ASP A 174 -10.06 8.44 13.95
CA ASP A 174 -11.42 8.11 14.36
C ASP A 174 -11.98 6.93 13.57
N LEU A 175 -11.74 6.90 12.25
CA LEU A 175 -12.08 5.76 11.40
C LEU A 175 -11.42 4.47 11.90
N THR A 176 -10.12 4.51 12.22
CA THR A 176 -9.38 3.32 12.67
C THR A 176 -9.95 2.77 13.98
N ARG A 177 -10.28 3.65 14.94
CA ARG A 177 -10.92 3.25 16.22
C ARG A 177 -12.29 2.61 15.98
N PHE A 178 -13.07 3.19 15.08
CA PHE A 178 -14.38 2.64 14.73
C PHE A 178 -14.27 1.31 13.99
N LEU A 179 -13.29 1.16 13.08
CA LEU A 179 -13.05 -0.11 12.37
C LEU A 179 -12.78 -1.27 13.34
N VAL A 180 -12.13 -1.03 14.48
CA VAL A 180 -11.96 -2.06 15.52
C VAL A 180 -13.32 -2.54 16.04
N ILE A 181 -14.24 -1.61 16.32
CA ILE A 181 -15.60 -1.95 16.78
C ILE A 181 -16.35 -2.72 15.68
N LEU A 182 -16.28 -2.24 14.43
CA LEU A 182 -16.90 -2.92 13.29
C LEU A 182 -16.37 -4.35 13.13
N MET A 183 -15.05 -4.54 13.21
CA MET A 183 -14.42 -5.85 13.08
C MET A 183 -14.85 -6.82 14.18
N LEU A 184 -15.11 -6.36 15.42
CA LEU A 184 -15.65 -7.19 16.49
C LEU A 184 -17.05 -7.72 16.16
N PHE A 185 -17.93 -6.85 15.62
CA PHE A 185 -19.26 -7.27 15.18
C PHE A 185 -19.18 -8.22 13.99
N VAL A 186 -18.43 -7.85 12.94
CA VAL A 186 -18.25 -8.67 11.74
C VAL A 186 -17.73 -10.05 12.13
N ALA A 187 -16.68 -10.14 12.96
CA ALA A 187 -16.15 -11.43 13.42
C ALA A 187 -17.19 -12.27 14.18
N GLY A 188 -17.97 -11.66 15.08
CA GLY A 188 -19.05 -12.36 15.79
C GLY A 188 -20.13 -12.92 14.86
N PHE A 189 -20.56 -12.13 13.88
CA PHE A 189 -21.51 -12.57 12.87
C PHE A 189 -20.93 -13.61 11.91
N THR A 190 -19.67 -13.46 11.50
CA THR A 190 -18.95 -14.45 10.68
C THR A 190 -18.99 -15.81 11.36
N LEU A 191 -18.57 -15.90 12.63
CA LEU A 191 -18.57 -17.18 13.35
C LEU A 191 -19.98 -17.78 13.48
N HIS A 192 -20.99 -16.94 13.74
CA HIS A 192 -22.37 -17.41 13.84
C HIS A 192 -22.90 -17.92 12.50
N VAL A 193 -22.68 -17.18 11.41
CA VAL A 193 -23.09 -17.60 10.06
C VAL A 193 -22.35 -18.86 9.62
N THR A 194 -21.03 -18.95 9.86
CA THR A 194 -20.25 -20.16 9.59
C THR A 194 -20.79 -21.36 10.37
N SER A 195 -21.31 -21.17 11.59
CA SER A 195 -21.92 -22.25 12.36
C SER A 195 -23.20 -22.80 11.73
N ILE A 196 -23.97 -21.96 11.03
CA ILE A 196 -25.18 -22.37 10.30
C ILE A 196 -24.83 -23.20 9.06
N PHE A 197 -23.70 -22.89 8.42
CA PHE A 197 -23.19 -23.65 7.28
C PHE A 197 -22.53 -24.98 7.66
N GLN A 198 -22.37 -25.30 8.96
CA GLN A 198 -21.85 -26.60 9.36
C GLN A 198 -22.89 -27.70 9.09
N PRO A 199 -22.50 -28.81 8.41
CA PRO A 199 -23.44 -29.86 8.03
C PRO A 199 -23.97 -30.60 9.26
N ALA A 200 -25.29 -30.76 9.33
CA ALA A 200 -25.96 -31.59 10.33
C ALA A 200 -26.23 -33.01 9.83
N TYR A 201 -26.32 -33.19 8.51
CA TYR A 201 -26.55 -34.45 7.83
C TYR A 201 -25.32 -34.90 7.03
N GLN A 202 -25.20 -36.21 6.78
CA GLN A 202 -24.09 -36.74 5.98
C GLN A 202 -24.29 -36.41 4.50
N PRO A 203 -23.21 -36.06 3.77
CA PRO A 203 -23.26 -35.86 2.32
C PRO A 203 -23.65 -37.17 1.63
N VAL A 204 -24.49 -37.06 0.60
CA VAL A 204 -24.99 -38.21 -0.16
C VAL A 204 -24.13 -38.46 -1.41
N ASP A 205 -23.40 -37.44 -1.88
CA ASP A 205 -22.57 -37.42 -3.09
C ASP A 205 -21.29 -36.58 -2.89
N GLU A 206 -20.35 -36.69 -3.83
CA GLU A 206 -19.09 -35.92 -3.77
C GLU A 206 -19.31 -34.40 -3.92
N ASP A 207 -20.33 -33.99 -4.68
CA ASP A 207 -20.69 -32.59 -4.87
C ASP A 207 -21.18 -31.94 -3.56
N SER A 208 -22.00 -32.64 -2.75
CA SER A 208 -22.38 -32.15 -1.41
C SER A 208 -21.21 -32.09 -0.45
N ALA A 209 -20.23 -33.00 -0.60
CA ALA A 209 -18.98 -32.95 0.17
C ALA A 209 -18.03 -31.82 -0.27
N GLU A 210 -18.08 -31.38 -1.53
CA GLU A 210 -17.32 -30.21 -2.00
C GLU A 210 -17.93 -28.90 -1.50
N LEU A 211 -19.26 -28.79 -1.54
CA LEU A 211 -19.98 -27.65 -0.95
C LEU A 211 -19.72 -27.51 0.57
N MET A 212 -19.42 -28.60 1.27
CA MET A 212 -18.96 -28.60 2.67
C MET A 212 -17.60 -27.90 2.86
N ARG A 213 -16.66 -28.00 1.89
CA ARG A 213 -15.33 -27.36 1.99
C ARG A 213 -15.40 -25.84 1.83
N LEU A 214 -16.49 -25.32 1.28
CA LEU A 214 -16.74 -23.89 1.14
C LEU A 214 -17.20 -23.22 2.45
N SER A 215 -17.35 -23.98 3.55
CA SER A 215 -17.86 -23.47 4.83
C SER A 215 -16.75 -23.04 5.79
N SER A 216 -15.70 -22.38 5.29
CA SER A 216 -14.63 -21.85 6.14
C SER A 216 -15.01 -20.47 6.71
N PRO A 217 -14.55 -20.12 7.93
CA PRO A 217 -14.73 -18.78 8.48
C PRO A 217 -14.19 -17.67 7.58
N GLU A 218 -13.13 -17.95 6.83
CA GLU A 218 -12.52 -17.01 5.87
C GLU A 218 -13.48 -16.68 4.73
N GLN A 219 -14.09 -17.68 4.10
CA GLN A 219 -15.05 -17.45 3.01
C GLN A 219 -16.32 -16.76 3.52
N THR A 220 -16.75 -17.10 4.73
CA THR A 220 -17.89 -16.41 5.36
C THR A 220 -17.55 -14.94 5.69
N LEU A 221 -16.33 -14.66 6.14
CA LEU A 221 -15.84 -13.30 6.37
C LEU A 221 -15.86 -12.49 5.07
N GLU A 222 -15.33 -13.06 3.98
CA GLU A 222 -15.33 -12.44 2.66
C GLU A 222 -16.76 -12.12 2.18
N MET A 223 -17.66 -13.08 2.32
CA MET A 223 -19.07 -12.93 1.96
C MET A 223 -19.75 -11.81 2.76
N LEU A 224 -19.60 -11.78 4.09
CA LEU A 224 -20.18 -10.73 4.93
C LEU A 224 -19.51 -9.37 4.71
N PHE A 225 -18.22 -9.34 4.37
CA PHE A 225 -17.51 -8.11 4.02
C PHE A 225 -18.09 -7.50 2.74
N PHE A 226 -18.23 -8.30 1.67
CA PHE A 226 -18.79 -7.80 0.42
C PHE A 226 -20.29 -7.51 0.51
N SER A 227 -21.02 -8.13 1.44
CA SER A 227 -22.41 -7.79 1.69
C SER A 227 -22.59 -6.38 2.27
N LEU A 228 -21.58 -5.80 2.95
CA LEU A 228 -21.61 -4.39 3.37
C LEU A 228 -21.74 -3.42 2.19
N PHE A 229 -21.28 -3.84 1.01
CA PHE A 229 -21.38 -3.07 -0.23
C PHE A 229 -22.60 -3.46 -1.08
N GLY A 230 -23.47 -4.33 -0.56
CA GLY A 230 -24.65 -4.81 -1.28
C GLY A 230 -24.36 -5.81 -2.40
N LEU A 231 -23.18 -6.43 -2.41
CA LEU A 231 -22.78 -7.38 -3.46
C LEU A 231 -23.19 -8.84 -3.19
N VAL A 232 -23.76 -9.12 -2.02
CA VAL A 232 -24.19 -10.46 -1.62
C VAL A 232 -25.66 -10.42 -1.23
N GLU A 233 -26.42 -11.31 -1.86
CA GLU A 233 -27.84 -11.51 -1.59
C GLU A 233 -28.03 -12.84 -0.82
N PRO A 234 -29.03 -12.95 0.05
CA PRO A 234 -29.29 -14.18 0.79
C PRO A 234 -29.56 -15.41 -0.10
N ASP A 235 -30.04 -15.18 -1.33
CA ASP A 235 -30.35 -16.26 -2.27
C ASP A 235 -29.15 -16.63 -3.16
N SER A 236 -28.08 -15.82 -3.18
CA SER A 236 -26.80 -16.16 -3.83
C SER A 236 -25.81 -16.89 -2.92
N MET A 237 -26.18 -17.09 -1.65
CA MET A 237 -25.37 -17.85 -0.68
C MET A 237 -25.39 -19.36 -0.99
N PRO A 238 -24.35 -20.11 -0.56
CA PRO A 238 -24.28 -21.55 -0.79
C PRO A 238 -25.55 -22.28 -0.35
N PRO A 239 -26.02 -23.27 -1.14
CA PRO A 239 -27.26 -23.97 -0.84
C PRO A 239 -27.16 -24.80 0.44
N LEU A 240 -28.09 -24.57 1.36
CA LEU A 240 -28.21 -25.24 2.66
C LEU A 240 -28.90 -26.61 2.56
N HIS A 241 -28.27 -27.58 1.89
CA HIS A 241 -28.87 -28.90 1.62
C HIS A 241 -28.54 -29.97 2.69
N LEU A 242 -27.46 -29.79 3.48
CA LEU A 242 -27.10 -30.71 4.58
C LEU A 242 -27.51 -30.21 5.96
N VAL A 243 -28.38 -29.21 6.02
CA VAL A 243 -28.87 -28.63 7.28
C VAL A 243 -30.39 -28.63 7.29
N PRO A 244 -31.03 -28.60 8.47
CA PRO A 244 -32.48 -28.53 8.56
C PRO A 244 -33.06 -27.33 7.78
N GLU A 245 -34.25 -27.47 7.20
CA GLU A 245 -34.89 -26.41 6.39
C GLU A 245 -35.08 -25.08 7.16
N PHE A 246 -35.30 -25.16 8.48
CA PHE A 246 -35.41 -23.96 9.33
C PHE A 246 -34.12 -23.14 9.37
N SER A 247 -32.97 -23.74 9.08
CA SER A 247 -31.67 -23.06 9.06
C SER A 247 -31.63 -21.94 8.01
N LYS A 248 -32.36 -22.09 6.90
CA LYS A 248 -32.51 -21.03 5.89
C LYS A 248 -33.22 -19.81 6.47
N ILE A 249 -34.21 -20.02 7.34
CA ILE A 249 -34.92 -18.94 8.02
C ILE A 249 -33.98 -18.25 9.03
N ILE A 250 -33.24 -19.04 9.81
CA ILE A 250 -32.25 -18.50 10.77
C ILE A 250 -31.18 -17.69 10.03
N LEU A 251 -30.63 -18.22 8.93
CA LEU A 251 -29.62 -17.51 8.13
C LEU A 251 -30.15 -16.16 7.65
N LYS A 252 -31.33 -16.13 7.01
CA LYS A 252 -31.95 -14.89 6.53
C LYS A 252 -32.20 -13.90 7.67
N LEU A 253 -32.62 -14.37 8.83
CA LEU A 253 -32.87 -13.55 10.01
C LEU A 253 -31.56 -12.96 10.56
N ILE A 254 -30.54 -13.79 10.81
CA ILE A 254 -29.24 -13.35 11.33
C ILE A 254 -28.57 -12.39 10.34
N PHE A 255 -28.61 -12.70 9.05
CA PHE A 255 -28.09 -11.81 8.02
C PHE A 255 -28.85 -10.47 7.98
N GLY A 256 -30.17 -10.48 8.13
CA GLY A 256 -30.97 -9.26 8.26
C GLY A 256 -30.57 -8.42 9.49
N ILE A 257 -30.34 -9.06 10.64
CA ILE A 257 -29.85 -8.38 11.84
C ILE A 257 -28.44 -7.83 11.60
N TYR A 258 -27.55 -8.60 10.98
CA TYR A 258 -26.21 -8.15 10.61
C TYR A 258 -26.27 -6.88 9.76
N MET A 259 -27.09 -6.85 8.72
CA MET A 259 -27.25 -5.68 7.84
C MET A 259 -27.85 -4.48 8.58
N MET A 260 -28.83 -4.69 9.47
CA MET A 260 -29.39 -3.63 10.30
C MET A 260 -28.32 -3.03 11.23
N VAL A 261 -27.59 -3.88 11.96
CA VAL A 261 -26.55 -3.43 12.90
C VAL A 261 -25.42 -2.74 12.15
N THR A 262 -24.91 -3.32 11.07
CA THR A 262 -23.76 -2.77 10.35
C THR A 262 -24.12 -1.54 9.50
N LEU A 263 -25.05 -1.68 8.54
CA LEU A 263 -25.34 -0.61 7.59
C LEU A 263 -26.20 0.51 8.17
N ILE A 264 -27.19 0.16 9.00
CA ILE A 264 -28.15 1.16 9.50
C ILE A 264 -27.64 1.78 10.80
N VAL A 265 -27.08 1.00 11.72
CA VAL A 265 -26.62 1.54 13.01
C VAL A 265 -25.17 2.00 12.93
N LEU A 266 -24.23 1.07 12.71
CA LEU A 266 -22.80 1.34 12.84
C LEU A 266 -22.33 2.36 11.81
N ILE A 267 -22.65 2.21 10.51
CA ILE A 267 -22.21 3.18 9.49
C ILE A 267 -22.78 4.58 9.76
N ASN A 268 -24.05 4.71 10.16
CA ASN A 268 -24.63 6.02 10.48
C ASN A 268 -23.97 6.67 11.70
N LEU A 269 -23.58 5.88 12.70
CA LEU A 269 -22.79 6.37 13.83
C LEU A 269 -21.39 6.80 13.39
N LEU A 270 -20.73 6.06 12.50
CA LEU A 270 -19.43 6.46 11.93
C LEU A 270 -19.54 7.81 11.22
N ILE A 271 -20.56 7.98 10.38
CA ILE A 271 -20.79 9.26 9.67
C ILE A 271 -21.01 10.39 10.68
N ALA A 272 -21.80 10.17 11.72
CA ALA A 272 -22.04 11.17 12.76
C ALA A 272 -20.75 11.57 13.51
N MET A 273 -19.96 10.60 13.94
CA MET A 273 -18.68 10.84 14.62
C MET A 273 -17.68 11.57 13.71
N MET A 274 -17.56 11.14 12.46
CA MET A 274 -16.67 11.78 11.48
C MET A 274 -17.13 13.21 11.16
N SER A 275 -18.44 13.47 11.14
CA SER A 275 -18.98 14.82 10.92
C SER A 275 -18.66 15.77 12.08
N ASP A 276 -18.83 15.33 13.33
CA ASP A 276 -18.46 16.11 14.52
C ASP A 276 -16.95 16.42 14.53
N THR A 277 -16.11 15.41 14.32
CA THR A 277 -14.67 15.60 14.23
C THR A 277 -14.29 16.51 13.07
N TYR A 278 -14.90 16.36 11.89
CA TYR A 278 -14.63 17.22 10.74
C TYR A 278 -14.89 18.69 11.07
N GLN A 279 -16.04 19.02 11.67
CA GLN A 279 -16.38 20.40 12.04
C GLN A 279 -15.40 20.97 13.07
N ARG A 280 -15.05 20.17 14.09
CA ARG A 280 -14.09 20.55 15.13
C ARG A 280 -12.70 20.83 14.57
N ILE A 281 -12.18 19.97 13.69
CA ILE A 281 -10.82 20.12 13.13
C ILE A 281 -10.79 21.22 12.06
N GLN A 282 -11.86 21.38 11.27
CA GLN A 282 -11.92 22.39 10.21
C GLN A 282 -11.67 23.80 10.74
N ALA A 283 -12.20 24.15 11.93
CA ALA A 283 -12.05 25.47 12.53
C ALA A 283 -10.60 25.82 12.94
N GLN A 284 -9.74 24.82 13.17
CA GLN A 284 -8.34 24.99 13.57
C GLN A 284 -7.35 24.63 12.44
N SER A 285 -7.82 23.93 11.39
CA SER A 285 -7.00 23.35 10.33
C SER A 285 -6.05 24.33 9.64
N ASP A 286 -6.46 25.59 9.39
CA ASP A 286 -5.61 26.59 8.74
C ASP A 286 -4.41 27.00 9.63
N LYS A 287 -4.61 27.09 10.95
CA LYS A 287 -3.52 27.42 11.90
C LYS A 287 -2.51 26.28 11.97
N GLU A 288 -3.00 25.06 12.11
CA GLU A 288 -2.16 23.86 12.15
C GLU A 288 -1.41 23.65 10.83
N TRP A 289 -2.08 23.89 9.70
CA TRP A 289 -1.45 23.82 8.39
C TRP A 289 -0.34 24.85 8.23
N LYS A 290 -0.57 26.11 8.59
CA LYS A 290 0.46 27.15 8.54
C LYS A 290 1.67 26.79 9.41
N PHE A 291 1.44 26.21 10.60
CA PHE A 291 2.50 25.73 11.46
C PHE A 291 3.27 24.55 10.85
N GLY A 292 2.58 23.53 10.34
CA GLY A 292 3.19 22.39 9.65
C GLY A 292 3.99 22.81 8.43
N ARG A 293 3.47 23.75 7.64
CA ARG A 293 4.17 24.34 6.49
C ARG A 293 5.44 25.10 6.92
N ALA A 294 5.42 25.83 8.03
CA ALA A 294 6.60 26.50 8.55
C ALA A 294 7.69 25.50 8.99
N ILE A 295 7.30 24.37 9.61
CA ILE A 295 8.22 23.28 9.93
C ILE A 295 8.84 22.70 8.66
N LEU A 296 8.04 22.44 7.63
CA LEU A 296 8.54 21.90 6.36
C LEU A 296 9.53 22.86 5.70
N ILE A 297 9.24 24.16 5.65
CA ILE A 297 10.15 25.17 5.10
C ILE A 297 11.47 25.18 5.89
N ARG A 298 11.40 25.11 7.23
CA ARG A 298 12.60 25.03 8.09
C ARG A 298 13.42 23.78 7.81
N GLN A 299 12.78 22.63 7.60
CA GLN A 299 13.45 21.38 7.23
C GLN A 299 14.11 21.49 5.85
N MET A 300 13.42 22.04 4.85
CA MET A 300 13.97 22.24 3.50
C MET A 300 15.13 23.25 3.47
N ASN A 301 15.15 24.23 4.38
CA ASN A 301 16.31 25.11 4.57
C ASN A 301 17.56 24.32 5.01
N LYS A 302 17.40 23.39 5.96
CA LYS A 302 18.49 22.56 6.48
C LYS A 302 18.89 21.41 5.54
N ARG A 303 17.95 20.92 4.72
CA ARG A 303 18.17 19.78 3.82
C ARG A 303 19.03 20.17 2.62
N SER A 304 19.86 19.23 2.16
CA SER A 304 20.57 19.35 0.88
C SER A 304 19.57 19.41 -0.29
N ALA A 305 19.94 20.11 -1.37
CA ALA A 305 19.17 20.16 -2.61
C ALA A 305 19.28 18.89 -3.46
N THR A 306 20.01 17.87 -3.00
CA THR A 306 20.32 16.64 -3.75
C THR A 306 19.26 15.55 -3.47
N PRO A 307 18.24 15.36 -4.32
CA PRO A 307 17.29 14.26 -4.19
C PRO A 307 17.90 12.91 -4.63
N SER A 308 17.16 11.82 -4.41
CA SER A 308 17.50 10.52 -5.00
C SER A 308 17.39 10.58 -6.54
N PRO A 309 18.27 9.95 -7.32
CA PRO A 309 19.45 9.17 -6.94
C PRO A 309 20.73 10.00 -6.87
N ILE A 310 20.67 11.30 -7.19
CA ILE A 310 21.83 12.20 -7.32
C ILE A 310 22.59 12.31 -6.00
N ASN A 311 21.89 12.15 -4.86
CA ASN A 311 22.50 12.06 -3.54
C ASN A 311 23.54 10.94 -3.40
N MET A 312 23.45 9.86 -4.18
CA MET A 312 24.45 8.79 -4.17
C MET A 312 25.74 9.23 -4.86
N LEU A 313 25.62 9.89 -6.01
CA LEU A 313 26.77 10.42 -6.75
C LEU A 313 27.52 11.48 -5.92
N THR A 314 26.79 12.40 -5.29
CA THR A 314 27.43 13.46 -4.51
C THR A 314 28.13 12.92 -3.26
N LYS A 315 27.51 11.97 -2.55
CA LYS A 315 28.15 11.33 -1.39
C LYS A 315 29.37 10.49 -1.79
N LEU A 316 29.30 9.76 -2.90
CA LEU A 316 30.43 8.99 -3.42
C LEU A 316 31.63 9.90 -3.74
N LEU A 317 31.40 11.04 -4.41
CA LEU A 317 32.44 12.03 -4.70
C LEU A 317 33.05 12.65 -3.43
N VAL A 318 32.26 12.83 -2.37
CA VAL A 318 32.76 13.32 -1.08
C VAL A 318 33.60 12.27 -0.35
N VAL A 319 33.23 10.98 -0.43
CA VAL A 319 33.97 9.89 0.22
C VAL A 319 35.29 9.58 -0.53
N LEU A 320 35.32 9.75 -1.84
CA LEU A 320 36.50 9.51 -2.68
C LEU A 320 37.56 10.63 -2.60
N LYS A 321 37.23 11.77 -1.97
CA LYS A 321 38.11 12.93 -1.84
C LYS A 321 38.77 12.95 -0.47
#